data_AF-A0A7W1YPE0-F1
#
_entry.id   AF-A0A7W1YPE0-F1
#
_cell.length_a   1.000
_cell.length_b   1.000
_cell.length_c   1.000
_cell.angle_alpha   90.00
_cell.angle_beta   90.00
_cell.angle_gamma   90.00
#
_symmetry.space_group_name_H-M   'P 1'
#
loop_
_entity.id
_entity.type
_entity.pdbx_description
1 polymer ?
#
loop_
_entity_poly.entity_id
_entity_poly.type
_entity_poly.pdbx_seq_one_letter_code
_entity_poly.pdbx_strand_id
1 'polypeptide(L)'
;MVRTILQYPALSSAFTMMPAGKRRIDMIVLHATAGSKAGDLFTLMGRDRTHLVSVHYYVSKLGEIYQLVQDKDTAWHAGVSYWEGENDCNRFSLGIELENLNNGVDKYTQAQQDALLWLCQTKIQQYNIPRSRLVRHLEIAPHRKTDPRGFPWDSFKNAAYQGIPDVPPPPPPPPPSPDVQLRDALLDWSYRQVRHVYHPDWAMHQYAIRERIGPPLSPPFGFRANGQTWVAELYGVDAICSSTNDWQTILKLSEITDDGLKTAFRTAAWAEYGVQYHPDWAQHQFVEQKQLGLPLSENVRLTLPDGRAFGTQIFSLDTMYSPDGMWETVDLLSTLANTETNTSPDPALRDALANQAYQRVGTSYHPDWAMHQYAQGNGLGSALTDQAVLNVGTHEYVAMPFGRAVIYSPFGDWGIVHRLDELFEAMVSAFGTGHA
;
A
#
# COMPACT_ATOMS: atom_id res chain seq x y z
N MET A 1 9.60 31.44 -3.86
CA MET A 1 8.73 30.30 -3.51
C MET A 1 9.53 29.34 -2.68
N VAL A 2 9.02 28.96 -1.51
CA VAL A 2 9.60 27.87 -0.71
C VAL A 2 9.34 26.57 -1.48
N ARG A 3 10.38 25.83 -1.84
CA ARG A 3 10.23 24.49 -2.42
C ARG A 3 10.24 23.46 -1.30
N THR A 4 9.34 22.49 -1.40
CA THR A 4 9.23 21.37 -0.47
C THR A 4 9.78 20.11 -1.12
N ILE A 5 10.58 19.35 -0.37
CA ILE A 5 11.03 18.01 -0.75
C ILE A 5 10.06 17.01 -0.12
N LEU A 6 9.32 16.29 -0.95
CA LEU A 6 8.42 15.22 -0.54
C LEU A 6 9.27 14.00 -0.15
N GLN A 7 9.11 13.49 1.07
CA GLN A 7 9.77 12.23 1.44
C GLN A 7 8.97 11.06 0.93
N TYR A 8 9.65 10.17 0.22
CA TYR A 8 9.02 9.02 -0.38
C TYR A 8 10.02 7.86 -0.42
N PRO A 9 10.36 7.30 0.76
CA PRO A 9 11.55 6.46 0.91
C PRO A 9 11.47 5.17 0.09
N ALA A 10 12.59 4.83 -0.55
CA ALA A 10 12.83 3.54 -1.19
C ALA A 10 12.86 2.42 -0.14
N LEU A 11 12.60 1.18 -0.57
CA LEU A 11 12.76 0.01 0.28
C LEU A 11 14.22 -0.11 0.73
N SER A 12 14.45 -0.53 1.97
CA SER A 12 15.81 -0.71 2.52
C SER A 12 16.64 -1.74 1.74
N SER A 13 16.00 -2.60 0.94
CA SER A 13 16.64 -3.55 0.02
C SER A 13 17.12 -2.91 -1.30
N ALA A 14 16.85 -1.63 -1.54
CA ALA A 14 17.09 -0.95 -2.82
C ALA A 14 18.31 -0.02 -2.81
N PHE A 15 19.00 0.12 -1.68
CA PHE A 15 20.14 1.00 -1.50
C PHE A 15 21.05 0.46 -0.39
N THR A 16 22.25 1.03 -0.27
CA THR A 16 23.18 0.65 0.80
C THR A 16 23.13 1.66 1.94
N MET A 17 22.62 1.25 3.10
CA MET A 17 22.69 2.04 4.32
C MET A 17 24.14 2.27 4.75
N MET A 18 24.46 3.51 5.12
CA MET A 18 25.81 3.89 5.56
C MET A 18 25.78 4.34 7.02
N PRO A 19 26.86 4.09 7.78
CA PRO A 19 27.01 4.68 9.11
C PRO A 19 27.06 6.21 9.03
N ALA A 20 26.52 6.86 10.06
CA ALA A 20 26.47 8.33 10.12
C ALA A 20 27.86 8.96 9.95
N GLY A 21 27.95 10.00 9.12
CA GLY A 21 29.18 10.75 8.86
C GLY A 21 30.26 10.00 8.08
N LYS A 22 29.99 8.80 7.54
CA LYS A 22 30.98 7.99 6.81
C LYS A 22 30.91 8.13 5.28
N ARG A 23 29.84 8.72 4.73
CA ARG A 23 29.69 8.87 3.28
C ARG A 23 30.35 10.17 2.80
N ARG A 24 31.24 10.04 1.81
CA ARG A 24 31.76 11.17 1.02
C ARG A 24 30.72 11.51 -0.04
N ILE A 25 30.38 12.78 -0.19
CA ILE A 25 29.46 13.29 -1.21
C ILE A 25 30.14 14.48 -1.85
N ASP A 26 30.55 14.37 -3.11
CA ASP A 26 31.21 15.45 -3.84
C ASP A 26 30.84 15.50 -5.32
N MET A 27 29.75 14.83 -5.69
CA MET A 27 29.30 14.70 -7.07
C MET A 27 27.78 14.65 -7.16
N ILE A 28 27.22 15.18 -8.24
CA ILE A 28 25.82 14.98 -8.63
C ILE A 28 25.79 14.37 -10.03
N VAL A 29 24.99 13.32 -10.21
CA VAL A 29 24.76 12.69 -11.50
C VAL A 29 23.29 12.89 -11.88
N LEU A 30 23.06 13.56 -13.01
CA LEU A 30 21.72 13.71 -13.58
C LEU A 30 21.37 12.56 -14.51
N HIS A 31 20.13 12.12 -14.40
CA HIS A 31 19.54 11.02 -15.16
C HIS A 31 18.20 11.46 -15.78
N ALA A 32 17.68 10.61 -16.65
CA ALA A 32 16.31 10.66 -17.13
C ALA A 32 15.73 9.24 -17.11
N THR A 33 14.51 9.10 -16.62
CA THR A 33 13.93 7.81 -16.25
C THR A 33 13.59 6.91 -17.43
N ALA A 34 13.42 7.48 -18.62
CA ALA A 34 12.84 6.82 -19.80
C ALA A 34 11.40 6.31 -19.56
N GLY A 35 10.67 6.94 -18.64
CA GLY A 35 9.34 6.52 -18.21
C GLY A 35 8.46 7.69 -17.77
N SER A 36 7.52 7.38 -16.88
CA SER A 36 6.56 8.32 -16.30
C SER A 36 6.44 8.09 -14.80
N LYS A 37 6.00 9.11 -14.07
CA LYS A 37 6.02 9.15 -12.59
C LYS A 37 5.61 7.87 -11.89
N ALA A 38 4.51 7.25 -12.29
CA ALA A 38 4.02 6.03 -11.64
C ALA A 38 5.00 4.85 -11.77
N GLY A 39 5.50 4.57 -12.98
CA GLY A 39 6.46 3.50 -13.24
C GLY A 39 7.87 3.82 -12.74
N ASP A 40 8.26 5.08 -12.83
CA ASP A 40 9.56 5.58 -12.37
C ASP A 40 9.71 5.37 -10.87
N LEU A 41 8.74 5.83 -10.09
CA LEU A 41 8.73 5.67 -8.65
C LEU A 41 8.69 4.17 -8.27
N PHE A 42 7.87 3.35 -8.93
CA PHE A 42 7.85 1.90 -8.70
C PHE A 42 9.26 1.28 -8.81
N THR A 43 9.96 1.58 -9.90
CA THR A 43 11.31 1.05 -10.16
C THR A 43 12.34 1.62 -9.18
N LEU A 44 12.40 2.96 -9.03
CA LEU A 44 13.44 3.66 -8.26
C LEU A 44 13.33 3.48 -6.74
N MET A 45 12.18 3.01 -6.24
CA MET A 45 12.03 2.60 -4.85
C MET A 45 12.43 1.14 -4.60
N GLY A 46 12.93 0.44 -5.62
CA GLY A 46 13.25 -0.99 -5.58
C GLY A 46 12.04 -1.90 -5.40
N ARG A 47 10.84 -1.45 -5.84
CA ARG A 47 9.64 -2.31 -5.86
C ARG A 47 9.67 -3.27 -7.05
N ASP A 48 10.39 -2.93 -8.12
CA ASP A 48 10.78 -3.89 -9.15
C ASP A 48 11.90 -4.82 -8.64
N ARG A 49 11.54 -6.07 -8.35
CA ARG A 49 12.51 -7.07 -7.87
C ARG A 49 13.38 -7.67 -8.98
N THR A 50 13.08 -7.39 -10.24
CA THR A 50 13.87 -7.83 -11.39
C THR A 50 14.96 -6.82 -11.77
N HIS A 51 14.77 -5.55 -11.41
CA HIS A 51 15.70 -4.46 -11.66
C HIS A 51 15.90 -3.60 -10.40
N LEU A 52 16.85 -3.99 -9.56
CA LEU A 52 17.18 -3.24 -8.34
C LEU A 52 18.01 -2.00 -8.67
N VAL A 53 17.35 -0.85 -8.75
CA VAL A 53 17.95 0.48 -8.89
C VAL A 53 17.29 1.46 -7.93
N SER A 54 18.00 2.53 -7.58
CA SER A 54 17.45 3.60 -6.75
C SER A 54 18.17 4.93 -7.00
N VAL A 55 17.55 6.03 -6.58
CA VAL A 55 18.09 7.38 -6.73
C VAL A 55 17.87 8.17 -5.42
N HIS A 56 18.67 9.21 -5.18
CA HIS A 56 18.45 10.06 -4.01
C HIS A 56 17.22 10.95 -4.22
N TYR A 57 17.13 11.56 -5.40
CA TYR A 57 16.05 12.47 -5.75
C TYR A 57 15.39 12.14 -7.08
N TYR A 58 14.07 12.32 -7.15
CA TYR A 58 13.29 12.26 -8.39
C TYR A 58 12.53 13.59 -8.57
N VAL A 59 12.55 14.15 -9.77
CA VAL A 59 11.85 15.42 -10.10
C VAL A 59 10.80 15.19 -11.18
N SER A 60 9.53 15.38 -10.82
CA SER A 60 8.39 15.18 -11.73
C SER A 60 8.29 16.27 -12.80
N LYS A 61 7.48 16.03 -13.84
CA LYS A 61 7.12 17.05 -14.85
C LYS A 61 6.43 18.28 -14.23
N LEU A 62 5.84 18.15 -13.05
CA LEU A 62 5.19 19.25 -12.32
C LEU A 62 6.16 20.02 -11.42
N GLY A 63 7.43 19.61 -11.34
CA GLY A 63 8.44 20.23 -10.49
C GLY A 63 8.36 19.83 -9.01
N GLU A 64 7.63 18.75 -8.70
CA GLU A 64 7.67 18.11 -7.38
C GLU A 64 9.02 17.41 -7.21
N ILE A 65 9.65 17.57 -6.04
CA ILE A 65 10.93 16.93 -5.71
C ILE A 65 10.64 15.85 -4.68
N TYR A 66 10.97 14.61 -5.01
CA TYR A 66 10.86 13.46 -4.14
C TYR A 66 12.25 13.05 -3.65
N GLN A 67 12.41 12.79 -2.36
CA GLN A 67 13.61 12.14 -1.82
C GLN A 67 13.31 10.67 -1.54
N LEU A 68 14.00 9.77 -2.24
CA LEU A 68 13.80 8.32 -2.12
C LEU A 68 14.90 7.66 -1.28
N VAL A 69 16.13 8.14 -1.38
CA VAL A 69 17.26 7.67 -0.56
C VAL A 69 17.86 8.88 0.15
N GLN A 70 18.13 8.73 1.45
CA GLN A 70 18.77 9.80 2.23
C GLN A 70 20.18 10.07 1.71
N ASP A 71 20.61 11.33 1.74
CA ASP A 71 21.95 11.72 1.28
C ASP A 71 23.07 10.93 1.96
N LYS A 72 22.88 10.55 3.23
CA LYS A 72 23.89 9.77 3.98
C LYS A 72 24.09 8.36 3.44
N ASP A 73 23.09 7.79 2.78
CA ASP A 73 23.08 6.42 2.27
C ASP A 73 23.45 6.39 0.77
N THR A 74 23.82 5.22 0.23
CA THR A 74 24.24 5.09 -1.17
C THR A 74 23.12 4.52 -2.02
N ALA A 75 22.51 5.36 -2.86
CA ALA A 75 21.58 4.91 -3.89
C ALA A 75 22.30 4.23 -5.07
N TRP A 76 21.60 3.34 -5.78
CA TRP A 76 22.14 2.53 -6.88
C TRP A 76 21.68 3.06 -8.25
N HIS A 77 22.24 4.18 -8.68
CA HIS A 77 21.83 4.89 -9.91
C HIS A 77 22.87 4.86 -11.03
N ALA A 78 24.17 4.91 -10.69
CA ALA A 78 25.25 5.07 -11.66
C ALA A 78 25.65 3.75 -12.33
N GLY A 79 25.50 2.62 -11.62
CA GLY A 79 26.02 1.31 -12.05
C GLY A 79 27.51 1.34 -12.40
N VAL A 80 27.92 0.53 -13.39
CA VAL A 80 29.31 0.54 -13.91
C VAL A 80 29.60 1.91 -14.51
N SER A 81 30.48 2.66 -13.85
CA SER A 81 30.74 4.08 -14.09
C SER A 81 32.16 4.48 -13.68
N TYR A 82 32.70 5.52 -14.31
CA TYR A 82 34.03 6.06 -14.07
C TYR A 82 34.04 7.60 -14.24
N TRP A 83 34.69 8.31 -13.32
CA TRP A 83 34.89 9.75 -13.40
C TRP A 83 36.22 10.15 -12.75
N GLU A 84 37.04 10.93 -13.47
CA GLU A 84 38.29 11.53 -12.94
C GLU A 84 39.23 10.57 -12.17
N GLY A 85 39.34 9.31 -12.59
CA GLY A 85 40.22 8.32 -11.93
C GLY A 85 39.51 7.41 -10.92
N GLU A 86 38.23 7.64 -10.63
CA GLU A 86 37.45 6.89 -9.65
C GLU A 86 36.37 6.03 -10.33
N ASN A 87 36.29 4.75 -9.98
CA ASN A 87 35.22 3.85 -10.40
C ASN A 87 34.05 3.88 -9.40
N ASP A 88 32.89 3.41 -9.84
CA ASP A 88 31.67 3.26 -9.02
C ASP A 88 31.22 4.59 -8.41
N CYS A 89 30.69 5.45 -9.28
CA CYS A 89 30.26 6.80 -8.91
C CYS A 89 29.15 6.81 -7.86
N ASN A 90 28.41 5.71 -7.62
CA ASN A 90 27.40 5.65 -6.55
C ASN A 90 27.98 6.04 -5.19
N ARG A 91 29.23 5.63 -4.93
CA ARG A 91 29.88 5.77 -3.61
C ARG A 91 30.10 7.21 -3.18
N PHE A 92 30.17 8.14 -4.12
CA PHE A 92 30.50 9.55 -3.87
C PHE A 92 29.55 10.56 -4.53
N SER A 93 28.46 10.10 -5.15
CA SER A 93 27.52 10.98 -5.86
C SER A 93 26.08 10.91 -5.37
N LEU A 94 25.38 12.04 -5.50
CA LEU A 94 23.93 12.09 -5.44
C LEU A 94 23.36 11.91 -6.85
N GLY A 95 22.70 10.78 -7.11
CA GLY A 95 21.84 10.64 -8.28
C GLY A 95 20.57 11.48 -8.16
N ILE A 96 20.19 12.14 -9.27
CA ILE A 96 18.91 12.84 -9.43
C ILE A 96 18.28 12.40 -10.76
N GLU A 97 17.08 11.81 -10.68
CA GLU A 97 16.28 11.35 -11.83
C GLU A 97 15.25 12.40 -12.23
N LEU A 98 15.08 12.59 -13.54
CA LEU A 98 14.08 13.49 -14.11
C LEU A 98 13.03 12.65 -14.85
N GLU A 99 11.76 12.91 -14.57
CA GLU A 99 10.65 12.36 -15.37
C GLU A 99 10.79 12.77 -16.84
N ASN A 100 11.18 11.83 -17.69
CA ASN A 100 11.32 12.07 -19.12
C ASN A 100 11.43 10.75 -19.89
N LEU A 101 10.85 10.68 -21.09
CA LEU A 101 10.94 9.54 -21.99
C LEU A 101 12.35 9.29 -22.57
N ASN A 102 13.30 10.20 -22.33
CA ASN A 102 14.69 10.15 -22.76
C ASN A 102 14.89 9.94 -24.28
N ASN A 103 13.89 10.28 -25.08
CA ASN A 103 13.89 10.11 -26.54
C ASN A 103 14.41 11.35 -27.29
N GLY A 104 14.67 12.46 -26.59
CA GLY A 104 15.16 13.73 -27.14
C GLY A 104 14.07 14.63 -27.73
N VAL A 105 12.82 14.16 -27.77
CA VAL A 105 11.63 14.91 -28.22
C VAL A 105 10.77 15.33 -27.03
N ASP A 106 10.66 14.48 -26.02
CA ASP A 106 9.99 14.79 -24.76
C ASP A 106 10.72 15.91 -24.01
N LYS A 107 10.03 17.03 -23.82
CA LYS A 107 10.60 18.25 -23.26
C LYS A 107 10.63 18.19 -21.74
N TYR A 108 11.70 18.72 -21.14
CA TYR A 108 11.75 19.02 -19.71
C TYR A 108 10.95 20.30 -19.47
N THR A 109 9.92 20.26 -18.62
CA THR A 109 9.07 21.44 -18.37
C THR A 109 9.86 22.52 -17.63
N GLN A 110 9.39 23.77 -17.70
CA GLN A 110 10.01 24.85 -16.93
C GLN A 110 9.95 24.57 -15.42
N ALA A 111 8.82 24.07 -14.93
CA ALA A 111 8.64 23.72 -13.52
C ALA A 111 9.67 22.67 -13.04
N GLN A 112 9.90 21.63 -13.86
CA GLN A 112 10.90 20.59 -13.58
C GLN A 112 12.33 21.16 -13.61
N GLN A 113 12.67 22.00 -14.59
CA GLN A 113 13.98 22.65 -14.68
C GLN A 113 14.25 23.59 -13.50
N ASP A 114 13.26 24.39 -13.10
CA ASP A 114 13.41 25.32 -11.97
C ASP A 114 13.53 24.56 -10.64
N ALA A 115 12.83 23.42 -10.51
CA ALA A 115 12.92 22.54 -9.34
C ALA A 115 14.30 21.89 -9.25
N LEU A 116 14.77 21.34 -10.36
CA LEU A 116 16.11 20.76 -10.46
C LEU A 116 17.19 21.81 -10.19
N LEU A 117 17.04 23.03 -10.71
CA LEU A 117 18.01 24.11 -10.52
C LEU A 117 18.15 24.45 -9.03
N TRP A 118 17.02 24.67 -8.36
CA TRP A 118 16.99 24.90 -6.92
C TRP A 118 17.65 23.75 -6.15
N LEU A 119 17.27 22.49 -6.45
CA LEU A 119 17.82 21.32 -5.77
C LEU A 119 19.33 21.20 -5.95
N CYS A 120 19.82 21.36 -7.19
CA CYS A 120 21.25 21.30 -7.48
C CYS A 120 22.01 22.43 -6.78
N GLN A 121 21.54 23.69 -6.84
CA GLN A 121 22.18 24.81 -6.15
C GLN A 121 22.30 24.55 -4.64
N THR A 122 21.21 24.07 -4.02
CA THR A 122 21.17 23.71 -2.61
C THR A 122 22.17 22.60 -2.26
N LYS A 123 22.27 21.53 -3.06
CA LYS A 123 23.18 20.41 -2.81
C LYS A 123 24.64 20.73 -3.14
N ILE A 124 24.88 21.55 -4.15
CA ILE A 124 26.21 22.08 -4.48
C ILE A 124 26.75 22.89 -3.30
N GLN A 125 25.94 23.78 -2.73
CA GLN A 125 26.34 24.56 -1.56
C GLN A 125 26.58 23.67 -0.34
N GLN A 126 25.65 22.76 -0.05
CA GLN A 126 25.70 21.89 1.12
C GLN A 126 26.96 21.00 1.16
N TYR A 127 27.37 20.46 0.01
CA TYR A 127 28.47 19.50 -0.08
C TYR A 127 29.72 20.05 -0.77
N ASN A 128 29.74 21.36 -1.08
CA ASN A 128 30.82 22.03 -1.79
C ASN A 128 31.23 21.31 -3.10
N ILE A 129 30.24 20.92 -3.89
CA ILE A 129 30.44 20.09 -5.09
C ILE A 129 31.12 20.94 -6.18
N PRO A 130 32.28 20.52 -6.71
CA PRO A 130 32.96 21.28 -7.75
C PRO A 130 32.21 21.17 -9.08
N ARG A 131 32.33 22.23 -9.90
CA ARG A 131 31.68 22.30 -11.22
C ARG A 131 31.99 21.12 -12.15
N SER A 132 33.18 20.54 -12.05
CA SER A 132 33.53 19.34 -12.83
C SER A 132 32.74 18.09 -12.42
N ARG A 133 32.19 18.04 -11.20
CA ARG A 133 31.46 16.90 -10.64
C ARG A 133 29.94 17.08 -10.59
N LEU A 134 29.40 18.09 -11.26
CA LEU A 134 28.01 18.06 -11.73
C LEU A 134 28.00 17.50 -13.15
N VAL A 135 27.52 16.28 -13.33
CA VAL A 135 27.60 15.55 -14.59
C VAL A 135 26.29 14.88 -14.99
N ARG A 136 26.20 14.43 -16.23
CA ARG A 136 25.15 13.56 -16.77
C ARG A 136 25.59 12.10 -16.70
N HIS A 137 24.63 11.18 -16.67
CA HIS A 137 24.92 9.75 -16.67
C HIS A 137 25.73 9.30 -17.90
N LEU A 138 25.45 9.88 -19.07
CA LEU A 138 26.21 9.61 -20.30
C LEU A 138 27.71 9.95 -20.18
N GLU A 139 28.09 10.87 -19.28
CA GLU A 139 29.48 11.33 -19.11
C GLU A 139 30.29 10.37 -18.22
N ILE A 140 29.65 9.69 -17.26
CA ILE A 140 30.31 8.71 -16.39
C ILE A 140 30.25 7.27 -16.93
N ALA A 141 29.38 7.02 -17.90
CA ALA A 141 29.17 5.71 -18.50
C ALA A 141 29.03 5.83 -20.03
N PRO A 142 30.07 6.34 -20.72
CA PRO A 142 30.03 6.51 -22.16
C PRO A 142 29.75 5.16 -22.84
N HIS A 143 28.99 5.20 -23.94
CA HIS A 143 28.52 4.04 -24.72
C HIS A 143 27.44 3.16 -24.07
N ARG A 144 27.26 3.21 -22.75
CA ARG A 144 26.17 2.47 -22.06
C ARG A 144 24.93 3.33 -21.84
N LYS A 145 25.11 4.62 -21.53
CA LYS A 145 24.04 5.54 -21.15
C LYS A 145 23.95 6.72 -22.10
N THR A 146 22.74 7.24 -22.27
CA THR A 146 22.46 8.38 -23.19
C THR A 146 21.65 9.50 -22.53
N ASP A 147 21.27 9.29 -21.27
CA ASP A 147 20.52 10.21 -20.44
C ASP A 147 21.40 11.30 -19.79
N PRO A 148 20.83 12.49 -19.55
CA PRO A 148 19.47 12.94 -19.92
C PRO A 148 19.44 13.55 -21.34
N ARG A 149 18.86 12.85 -22.31
CA ARG A 149 18.77 13.27 -23.71
C ARG A 149 17.83 14.46 -23.85
N GLY A 150 18.22 15.45 -24.66
CA GLY A 150 17.42 16.67 -24.92
C GLY A 150 17.41 17.69 -23.77
N PHE A 151 18.12 17.43 -22.67
CA PHE A 151 18.21 18.36 -21.55
C PHE A 151 19.12 19.56 -21.91
N PRO A 152 18.75 20.81 -21.58
CA PRO A 152 19.55 22.00 -21.89
C PRO A 152 20.76 22.12 -20.95
N TRP A 153 21.72 21.21 -21.11
CA TRP A 153 22.78 20.96 -20.14
C TRP A 153 23.69 22.15 -19.89
N ASP A 154 24.19 22.81 -20.94
CA ASP A 154 25.20 23.86 -20.76
C ASP A 154 24.61 25.09 -20.06
N SER A 155 23.41 25.52 -20.44
CA SER A 155 22.70 26.62 -19.78
C SER A 155 22.32 26.26 -18.35
N PHE A 156 21.82 25.04 -18.12
CA PHE A 156 21.50 24.56 -16.78
C PHE A 156 22.73 24.52 -15.88
N LYS A 157 23.83 23.90 -16.34
CA LYS A 157 25.08 23.79 -15.57
C LYS A 157 25.66 25.16 -15.27
N ASN A 158 25.58 26.12 -16.19
CA ASN A 158 25.92 27.53 -15.90
C ASN A 158 25.06 28.10 -14.76
N ALA A 159 23.74 27.99 -14.86
CA ALA A 159 22.82 28.51 -13.84
C ALA A 159 23.00 27.85 -12.47
N ALA A 160 23.30 26.55 -12.41
CA ALA A 160 23.48 25.81 -11.16
C ALA A 160 24.64 26.31 -10.28
N TYR A 161 25.57 27.08 -10.86
CA TYR A 161 26.69 27.72 -10.16
C TYR A 161 26.57 29.25 -10.13
N GLN A 162 25.46 29.83 -10.59
CA GLN A 162 25.16 31.25 -10.50
C GLN A 162 24.19 31.51 -9.35
N GLY A 163 24.46 32.55 -8.56
CA GLY A 163 23.51 33.06 -7.57
C GLY A 163 22.99 32.02 -6.60
N ILE A 164 23.89 31.18 -6.05
CA ILE A 164 23.58 30.23 -4.98
C ILE A 164 22.89 31.05 -3.87
N PRO A 165 21.57 30.91 -3.66
CA PRO A 165 20.88 31.65 -2.63
C PRO A 165 21.49 31.27 -1.29
N ASP A 166 21.72 32.23 -0.38
CA ASP A 166 22.15 31.96 0.98
C ASP A 166 20.98 31.43 1.81
N VAL A 167 20.37 30.34 1.32
CA VAL A 167 19.23 29.66 1.92
C VAL A 167 19.70 28.23 2.13
N PRO A 168 20.00 27.83 3.37
CA PRO A 168 20.34 26.45 3.65
C PRO A 168 19.20 25.55 3.14
N PRO A 169 19.51 24.33 2.65
CA PRO A 169 18.49 23.34 2.37
C PRO A 169 17.52 23.30 3.56
N PRO A 170 16.19 23.26 3.33
CA PRO A 170 15.30 22.91 4.42
C PRO A 170 15.84 21.60 5.01
N PRO A 171 15.93 21.49 6.35
CA PRO A 171 16.36 20.24 6.96
C PRO A 171 15.48 19.11 6.41
N PRO A 172 16.02 17.90 6.23
CA PRO A 172 15.18 16.76 5.89
C PRO A 172 14.05 16.75 6.90
N PRO A 173 12.78 16.64 6.47
CA PRO A 173 11.69 16.61 7.40
C PRO A 173 11.94 15.46 8.38
N PRO A 174 11.51 15.62 9.64
CA PRO A 174 11.72 14.58 10.64
C PRO A 174 11.18 13.25 10.11
N PRO A 175 11.80 12.12 10.51
CA PRO A 175 11.23 10.81 10.18
C PRO A 175 9.75 10.79 10.57
N PRO A 176 8.91 10.04 9.83
CA PRO A 176 7.49 9.95 10.17
C PRO A 176 7.33 9.59 11.65
N SER A 177 6.28 10.10 12.31
CA SER A 177 6.05 9.74 13.71
C SER A 177 5.95 8.21 13.86
N PRO A 178 6.22 7.65 15.05
CA PRO A 178 6.06 6.22 15.30
C PRO A 178 4.69 5.69 14.83
N ASP A 179 3.61 6.45 15.04
CA ASP A 179 2.26 6.11 14.58
C ASP A 179 2.14 6.00 13.06
N VAL A 180 2.80 6.91 12.32
CA VAL A 180 2.82 6.84 10.84
C VAL A 180 3.61 5.63 10.38
N GLN A 181 4.76 5.36 11.00
CA GLN A 181 5.57 4.19 10.68
C GLN A 181 4.80 2.89 10.96
N LEU A 182 4.08 2.83 12.08
CA LEU A 182 3.25 1.68 12.45
C LEU A 182 2.07 1.50 11.49
N ARG A 183 1.36 2.59 11.18
CA ARG A 183 0.26 2.60 10.21
C ARG A 183 0.70 2.06 8.85
N ASP A 184 1.80 2.59 8.31
CA ASP A 184 2.31 2.19 6.99
C ASP A 184 2.81 0.74 7.00
N ALA A 185 3.43 0.29 8.10
CA ALA A 185 3.85 -1.09 8.26
C ALA A 185 2.66 -2.06 8.33
N LEU A 186 1.60 -1.72 9.07
CA LEU A 186 0.39 -2.52 9.19
C LEU A 186 -0.37 -2.60 7.86
N LEU A 187 -0.48 -1.49 7.13
CA LEU A 187 -1.06 -1.46 5.79
C LEU A 187 -0.26 -2.31 4.80
N ASP A 188 1.05 -2.09 4.70
CA ASP A 188 1.90 -2.88 3.81
C ASP A 188 1.82 -4.38 4.14
N TRP A 189 1.85 -4.72 5.44
CA TRP A 189 1.69 -6.09 5.89
C TRP A 189 0.33 -6.70 5.52
N SER A 190 -0.78 -5.97 5.71
CA SER A 190 -2.12 -6.48 5.38
C SER A 190 -2.27 -6.73 3.88
N TYR A 191 -1.72 -5.86 3.04
CA TYR A 191 -1.72 -6.06 1.58
C TYR A 191 -0.84 -7.25 1.16
N ARG A 192 0.31 -7.46 1.82
CA ARG A 192 1.20 -8.61 1.53
C ARG A 192 0.56 -9.96 1.85
N GLN A 193 -0.36 -10.02 2.80
CA GLN A 193 -1.09 -11.26 3.10
C GLN A 193 -1.83 -11.82 1.88
N VAL A 194 -2.30 -10.93 1.02
CA VAL A 194 -3.02 -11.29 -0.21
C VAL A 194 -2.13 -11.17 -1.45
N ARG A 195 -0.81 -11.25 -1.28
CA ARG A 195 0.19 -11.11 -2.36
C ARG A 195 0.08 -9.79 -3.12
N HIS A 196 -0.36 -8.75 -2.43
CA HIS A 196 -0.41 -7.39 -2.95
C HIS A 196 0.51 -6.46 -2.14
N VAL A 197 0.64 -5.21 -2.56
CA VAL A 197 1.49 -4.22 -1.89
C VAL A 197 0.69 -2.95 -1.73
N TYR A 198 0.73 -2.37 -0.52
CA TYR A 198 0.07 -1.10 -0.29
C TYR A 198 0.80 0.02 -1.04
N HIS A 199 0.00 0.84 -1.72
CA HIS A 199 0.48 2.00 -2.46
C HIS A 199 -0.26 3.26 -1.96
N PRO A 200 0.42 4.19 -1.26
CA PRO A 200 -0.23 5.37 -0.68
C PRO A 200 -0.72 6.38 -1.72
N ASP A 201 -0.32 6.27 -2.99
CA ASP A 201 -0.77 7.18 -4.05
C ASP A 201 -1.75 6.54 -5.03
N TRP A 202 -2.08 5.26 -4.85
CA TRP A 202 -3.02 4.59 -5.73
C TRP A 202 -4.45 4.96 -5.33
N ALA A 203 -5.22 5.45 -6.31
CA ALA A 203 -6.55 5.98 -6.08
C ALA A 203 -7.48 4.95 -5.43
N MET A 204 -7.41 3.67 -5.85
CA MET A 204 -8.23 2.59 -5.29
C MET A 204 -7.86 2.26 -3.83
N HIS A 205 -6.57 2.27 -3.47
CA HIS A 205 -6.15 2.09 -2.08
C HIS A 205 -6.55 3.27 -1.19
N GLN A 206 -6.36 4.50 -1.66
CA GLN A 206 -6.77 5.70 -0.94
C GLN A 206 -8.30 5.75 -0.76
N TYR A 207 -9.04 5.33 -1.78
CA TYR A 207 -10.49 5.16 -1.71
C TYR A 207 -10.84 4.12 -0.65
N ALA A 208 -10.20 2.94 -0.65
CA ALA A 208 -10.52 1.88 0.30
C ALA A 208 -10.30 2.29 1.77
N ILE A 209 -9.19 3.00 2.05
CA ILE A 209 -8.91 3.54 3.38
C ILE A 209 -9.93 4.60 3.77
N ARG A 210 -10.20 5.57 2.89
CA ARG A 210 -11.14 6.67 3.16
C ARG A 210 -12.55 6.17 3.41
N GLU A 211 -13.02 5.21 2.61
CA GLU A 211 -14.35 4.60 2.72
C GLU A 211 -14.43 3.50 3.78
N ARG A 212 -13.31 3.19 4.45
CA ARG A 212 -13.21 2.17 5.51
C ARG A 212 -13.79 0.80 5.10
N ILE A 213 -13.50 0.36 3.87
CA ILE A 213 -14.05 -0.91 3.33
C ILE A 213 -13.28 -2.16 3.76
N GLY A 214 -12.44 -2.07 4.79
CA GLY A 214 -11.72 -3.20 5.39
C GLY A 214 -10.38 -3.53 4.72
N PRO A 215 -9.69 -4.58 5.19
CA PRO A 215 -8.42 -5.04 4.61
C PRO A 215 -8.62 -5.71 3.24
N PRO A 216 -7.57 -5.77 2.40
CA PRO A 216 -7.66 -6.38 1.09
C PRO A 216 -7.80 -7.90 1.18
N LEU A 217 -8.51 -8.48 0.21
CA LEU A 217 -8.88 -9.89 0.15
C LEU A 217 -8.17 -10.65 -0.99
N SER A 218 -7.76 -9.94 -2.04
CA SER A 218 -7.06 -10.51 -3.19
C SER A 218 -6.09 -9.49 -3.80
N PRO A 219 -5.15 -9.92 -4.68
CA PRO A 219 -4.55 -9.02 -5.64
C PRO A 219 -5.61 -8.38 -6.55
N PRO A 220 -5.30 -7.24 -7.20
CA PRO A 220 -6.16 -6.67 -8.22
C PRO A 220 -6.28 -7.61 -9.43
N PHE A 221 -7.47 -7.69 -10.01
CA PHE A 221 -7.74 -8.53 -11.18
C PHE A 221 -8.61 -7.79 -12.20
N GLY A 222 -8.58 -8.27 -13.44
CA GLY A 222 -9.35 -7.69 -14.54
C GLY A 222 -10.64 -8.44 -14.81
N PHE A 223 -11.71 -7.73 -15.14
CA PHE A 223 -12.95 -8.34 -15.66
C PHE A 223 -13.55 -7.50 -16.79
N ARG A 224 -14.52 -8.06 -17.53
CA ARG A 224 -15.21 -7.38 -18.62
C ARG A 224 -16.68 -7.22 -18.34
N ALA A 225 -17.21 -6.02 -18.60
CA ALA A 225 -18.63 -5.70 -18.51
C ALA A 225 -18.95 -4.54 -19.46
N ASN A 226 -20.13 -4.58 -20.08
CA ASN A 226 -20.62 -3.53 -20.98
C ASN A 226 -19.63 -3.13 -22.09
N GLY A 227 -18.86 -4.10 -22.61
CA GLY A 227 -17.85 -3.87 -23.65
C GLY A 227 -16.56 -3.17 -23.18
N GLN A 228 -16.40 -2.93 -21.87
CA GLN A 228 -15.22 -2.31 -21.26
C GLN A 228 -14.42 -3.30 -20.42
N THR A 229 -13.14 -2.99 -20.20
CA THR A 229 -12.29 -3.70 -19.24
C THR A 229 -12.22 -2.89 -17.95
N TRP A 230 -12.36 -3.59 -16.84
CA TRP A 230 -12.35 -3.04 -15.49
C TRP A 230 -11.24 -3.69 -14.69
N VAL A 231 -10.66 -2.95 -13.76
CA VAL A 231 -9.80 -3.49 -12.70
C VAL A 231 -10.58 -3.46 -11.40
N ALA A 232 -10.54 -4.57 -10.67
CA ALA A 232 -11.23 -4.79 -9.42
C ALA A 232 -10.24 -5.05 -8.28
N GLU A 233 -10.60 -4.58 -7.09
CA GLU A 233 -9.95 -4.92 -5.83
C GLU A 233 -11.02 -5.34 -4.82
N LEU A 234 -10.76 -6.42 -4.08
CA LEU A 234 -11.67 -6.97 -3.09
C LEU A 234 -11.22 -6.57 -1.69
N TYR A 235 -12.16 -6.12 -0.87
CA TYR A 235 -11.92 -5.79 0.53
C TYR A 235 -12.96 -6.45 1.43
N GLY A 236 -12.66 -6.51 2.73
CA GLY A 236 -13.49 -7.26 3.67
C GLY A 236 -14.92 -6.74 3.83
N VAL A 237 -15.20 -5.46 3.59
CA VAL A 237 -16.58 -4.93 3.63
C VAL A 237 -17.22 -4.94 2.25
N ASP A 238 -16.46 -4.62 1.21
CA ASP A 238 -16.98 -4.44 -0.14
C ASP A 238 -15.90 -4.67 -1.21
N ALA A 239 -16.31 -4.67 -2.48
CA ALA A 239 -15.41 -4.67 -3.62
C ALA A 239 -15.47 -3.32 -4.34
N ILE A 240 -14.35 -2.89 -4.92
CA ILE A 240 -14.30 -1.68 -5.75
C ILE A 240 -13.76 -1.99 -7.14
N CYS A 241 -14.23 -1.26 -8.14
CA CYS A 241 -13.69 -1.34 -9.49
C CYS A 241 -13.54 0.02 -10.14
N SER A 242 -12.65 0.09 -11.13
CA SER A 242 -12.42 1.26 -11.95
C SER A 242 -12.20 0.85 -13.40
N SER A 243 -12.63 1.68 -14.35
CA SER A 243 -12.44 1.39 -15.77
C SER A 243 -10.98 1.59 -16.13
N THR A 244 -10.40 0.75 -16.99
CA THR A 244 -9.00 0.94 -17.42
C THR A 244 -8.77 2.24 -18.18
N ASN A 245 -9.85 2.89 -18.61
CA ASN A 245 -9.84 4.17 -19.33
C ASN A 245 -10.10 5.38 -18.42
N ASP A 246 -10.50 5.17 -17.16
CA ASP A 246 -10.80 6.23 -16.19
C ASP A 246 -10.52 5.75 -14.76
N TRP A 247 -9.31 6.03 -14.28
CA TRP A 247 -8.84 5.68 -12.93
C TRP A 247 -9.31 6.65 -11.84
N GLN A 248 -10.04 7.71 -12.19
CA GLN A 248 -10.57 8.67 -11.21
C GLN A 248 -11.95 8.24 -10.71
N THR A 249 -12.72 7.55 -11.56
CA THR A 249 -14.02 7.00 -11.19
C THR A 249 -13.82 5.61 -10.57
N ILE A 250 -14.08 5.52 -9.27
CA ILE A 250 -14.05 4.26 -8.50
C ILE A 250 -15.48 3.96 -8.06
N LEU A 251 -15.96 2.77 -8.41
CA LEU A 251 -17.30 2.29 -8.11
C LEU A 251 -17.23 1.19 -7.06
N LYS A 252 -18.06 1.30 -6.04
CA LYS A 252 -18.22 0.31 -4.98
C LYS A 252 -19.32 -0.68 -5.36
N LEU A 253 -19.07 -1.98 -5.27
CA LEU A 253 -19.96 -3.03 -5.77
C LEU A 253 -21.37 -2.95 -5.16
N SER A 254 -21.50 -2.58 -3.89
CA SER A 254 -22.81 -2.37 -3.25
C SER A 254 -23.60 -1.17 -3.79
N GLU A 255 -22.91 -0.17 -4.35
CA GLU A 255 -23.47 1.11 -4.80
C GLU A 255 -23.71 1.15 -6.32
N ILE A 256 -23.22 0.16 -7.08
CA ILE A 256 -23.46 0.08 -8.53
C ILE A 256 -24.96 -0.15 -8.80
N THR A 257 -25.52 0.71 -9.65
CA THR A 257 -26.92 0.67 -10.10
C THR A 257 -27.11 0.06 -11.48
N ASP A 258 -26.05 -0.05 -12.28
CA ASP A 258 -26.09 -0.75 -13.57
C ASP A 258 -26.08 -2.27 -13.33
N ASP A 259 -27.22 -2.92 -13.59
CA ASP A 259 -27.39 -4.36 -13.30
C ASP A 259 -26.40 -5.25 -14.05
N GLY A 260 -26.02 -4.87 -15.28
CA GLY A 260 -25.06 -5.60 -16.10
C GLY A 260 -23.66 -5.58 -15.49
N LEU A 261 -23.16 -4.39 -15.14
CA LEU A 261 -21.89 -4.19 -14.47
C LEU A 261 -21.90 -4.82 -13.07
N LYS A 262 -22.96 -4.61 -12.28
CA LYS A 262 -23.08 -5.16 -10.94
C LYS A 262 -23.01 -6.69 -10.95
N THR A 263 -23.76 -7.34 -11.84
CA THR A 263 -23.80 -8.80 -11.96
C THR A 263 -22.46 -9.35 -12.44
N ALA A 264 -21.86 -8.74 -13.46
CA ALA A 264 -20.55 -9.16 -13.97
C ALA A 264 -19.45 -9.00 -12.91
N PHE A 265 -19.42 -7.86 -12.21
CA PHE A 265 -18.44 -7.61 -11.16
C PHE A 265 -18.64 -8.57 -9.98
N ARG A 266 -19.88 -8.79 -9.53
CA ARG A 266 -20.19 -9.73 -8.43
C ARG A 266 -19.77 -11.16 -8.77
N THR A 267 -20.09 -11.60 -9.99
CA THR A 267 -19.69 -12.92 -10.48
C THR A 267 -18.17 -13.09 -10.48
N ALA A 268 -17.44 -12.07 -10.97
CA ALA A 268 -15.99 -12.11 -10.97
C ALA A 268 -15.39 -12.08 -9.56
N ALA A 269 -15.92 -11.26 -8.66
CA ALA A 269 -15.48 -11.17 -7.27
C ALA A 269 -15.66 -12.50 -6.49
N TRP A 270 -16.77 -13.20 -6.70
CA TRP A 270 -17.02 -14.49 -6.06
C TRP A 270 -16.15 -15.60 -6.65
N ALA A 271 -15.87 -15.54 -7.94
CA ALA A 271 -15.00 -16.51 -8.63
C ALA A 271 -13.55 -16.49 -8.12
N GLU A 272 -13.05 -15.36 -7.59
CA GLU A 272 -11.73 -15.28 -6.94
C GLU A 272 -11.61 -16.21 -5.72
N TYR A 273 -12.75 -16.58 -5.11
CA TYR A 273 -12.84 -17.54 -4.01
C TYR A 273 -13.37 -18.92 -4.44
N GLY A 274 -13.44 -19.17 -5.75
CA GLY A 274 -13.97 -20.43 -6.30
C GLY A 274 -15.48 -20.60 -6.14
N VAL A 275 -16.21 -19.56 -5.73
CA VAL A 275 -17.66 -19.63 -5.49
C VAL A 275 -18.41 -19.11 -6.70
N GLN A 276 -19.39 -19.88 -7.18
CA GLN A 276 -20.28 -19.42 -8.25
C GLN A 276 -21.40 -18.55 -7.67
N TYR A 277 -21.53 -17.31 -8.18
CA TYR A 277 -22.65 -16.45 -7.82
C TYR A 277 -23.93 -16.85 -8.59
N HIS A 278 -25.03 -16.94 -7.85
CA HIS A 278 -26.36 -17.25 -8.36
C HIS A 278 -27.39 -16.24 -7.82
N PRO A 279 -27.85 -15.26 -8.62
CA PRO A 279 -28.75 -14.21 -8.14
C PRO A 279 -30.15 -14.71 -7.79
N ASP A 280 -30.56 -15.85 -8.33
CA ASP A 280 -31.89 -16.43 -8.09
C ASP A 280 -31.93 -17.35 -6.86
N TRP A 281 -30.80 -17.57 -6.19
CA TRP A 281 -30.74 -18.40 -5.00
C TRP A 281 -31.07 -17.58 -3.75
N ALA A 282 -32.06 -18.04 -2.97
CA ALA A 282 -32.52 -17.36 -1.76
C ALA A 282 -31.40 -17.06 -0.76
N GLN A 283 -30.43 -17.99 -0.62
CA GLN A 283 -29.27 -17.82 0.26
C GLN A 283 -28.35 -16.69 -0.21
N HIS A 284 -28.12 -16.56 -1.52
CA HIS A 284 -27.31 -15.47 -2.06
C HIS A 284 -28.05 -14.14 -1.94
N GLN A 285 -29.36 -14.10 -2.18
CA GLN A 285 -30.19 -12.91 -1.94
C GLN A 285 -30.15 -12.49 -0.46
N PHE A 286 -30.18 -13.46 0.46
CA PHE A 286 -30.04 -13.20 1.89
C PHE A 286 -28.67 -12.57 2.22
N VAL A 287 -27.57 -13.11 1.67
CA VAL A 287 -26.22 -12.56 1.81
C VAL A 287 -26.18 -11.10 1.34
N GLU A 288 -26.83 -10.77 0.22
CA GLU A 288 -26.90 -9.40 -0.27
C GLU A 288 -27.70 -8.50 0.69
N GLN A 289 -28.87 -8.96 1.12
CA GLN A 289 -29.76 -8.21 2.02
C GLN A 289 -29.08 -7.92 3.37
N LYS A 290 -28.30 -8.87 3.88
CA LYS A 290 -27.58 -8.75 5.15
C LYS A 290 -26.20 -8.12 5.01
N GLN A 291 -25.74 -7.86 3.78
CA GLN A 291 -24.43 -7.30 3.48
C GLN A 291 -23.31 -8.06 4.21
N LEU A 292 -23.23 -9.38 4.02
CA LEU A 292 -22.23 -10.20 4.73
C LEU A 292 -20.80 -10.05 4.17
N GLY A 293 -20.59 -9.16 3.19
CA GLY A 293 -19.33 -8.96 2.50
C GLY A 293 -19.11 -10.00 1.39
N LEU A 294 -17.86 -10.42 1.19
CA LEU A 294 -17.48 -11.36 0.14
C LEU A 294 -17.35 -12.79 0.67
N PRO A 295 -17.66 -13.81 -0.16
CA PRO A 295 -17.51 -15.19 0.25
C PRO A 295 -16.04 -15.50 0.51
N LEU A 296 -15.81 -16.25 1.56
CA LEU A 296 -14.50 -16.64 2.03
C LEU A 296 -14.30 -18.16 1.97
N SER A 297 -15.39 -18.91 1.74
CA SER A 297 -15.42 -20.35 1.51
C SER A 297 -16.58 -20.73 0.59
N GLU A 298 -16.53 -21.95 0.05
CA GLU A 298 -17.72 -22.65 -0.43
C GLU A 298 -18.67 -22.98 0.75
N ASN A 299 -19.90 -23.39 0.44
CA ASN A 299 -20.81 -23.94 1.43
C ASN A 299 -20.36 -25.35 1.83
N VAL A 300 -20.12 -25.55 3.13
CA VAL A 300 -19.58 -26.78 3.69
C VAL A 300 -20.51 -27.33 4.77
N ARG A 301 -20.51 -28.65 4.94
CA ARG A 301 -21.30 -29.29 6.00
C ARG A 301 -20.51 -29.28 7.31
N LEU A 302 -21.09 -28.70 8.35
CA LEU A 302 -20.63 -28.81 9.73
C LEU A 302 -21.46 -29.88 10.45
N THR A 303 -20.83 -30.80 11.18
CA THR A 303 -21.52 -31.80 12.01
C THR A 303 -21.00 -31.71 13.44
N LEU A 304 -21.91 -31.49 14.38
CA LEU A 304 -21.60 -31.40 15.79
C LEU A 304 -21.47 -32.81 16.41
N PRO A 305 -20.79 -32.97 17.56
CA PRO A 305 -20.67 -34.26 18.24
C PRO A 305 -22.01 -34.89 18.66
N ASP A 306 -23.05 -34.07 18.83
CA ASP A 306 -24.42 -34.51 19.15
C ASP A 306 -25.21 -35.01 17.93
N GLY A 307 -24.59 -35.02 16.74
CA GLY A 307 -25.18 -35.50 15.49
C GLY A 307 -25.97 -34.45 14.70
N ARG A 308 -26.16 -33.23 15.23
CA ARG A 308 -26.75 -32.13 14.45
C ARG A 308 -25.82 -31.72 13.33
N ALA A 309 -26.39 -31.42 12.16
CA ALA A 309 -25.64 -30.98 11.00
C ALA A 309 -26.20 -29.67 10.46
N PHE A 310 -25.31 -28.86 9.87
CA PHE A 310 -25.60 -27.55 9.33
C PHE A 310 -24.84 -27.36 8.02
N GLY A 311 -25.46 -26.73 7.02
CA GLY A 311 -24.74 -26.09 5.92
C GLY A 311 -24.21 -24.75 6.39
N THR A 312 -22.94 -24.46 6.14
CA THR A 312 -22.27 -23.24 6.61
C THR A 312 -21.46 -22.63 5.49
N GLN A 313 -21.48 -21.30 5.41
CA GLN A 313 -20.62 -20.57 4.48
C GLN A 313 -20.05 -19.34 5.19
N ILE A 314 -18.73 -19.19 5.08
CA ILE A 314 -18.02 -18.09 5.72
C ILE A 314 -17.99 -16.93 4.74
N PHE A 315 -18.37 -15.75 5.21
CA PHE A 315 -18.19 -14.48 4.53
C PHE A 315 -17.28 -13.57 5.35
N SER A 316 -16.79 -12.51 4.73
CA SER A 316 -15.83 -11.60 5.37
C SER A 316 -16.40 -10.89 6.60
N LEU A 317 -17.71 -10.61 6.64
CA LEU A 317 -18.34 -9.92 7.77
C LEU A 317 -19.10 -10.83 8.72
N ASP A 318 -19.45 -12.05 8.33
CA ASP A 318 -20.11 -13.02 9.20
C ASP A 318 -20.04 -14.45 8.64
N THR A 319 -20.45 -15.44 9.43
CA THR A 319 -20.67 -16.81 8.97
C THR A 319 -22.16 -17.10 8.92
N MET A 320 -22.64 -17.50 7.76
CA MET A 320 -24.00 -17.96 7.55
C MET A 320 -24.10 -19.44 7.90
N TYR A 321 -25.19 -19.86 8.54
CA TYR A 321 -25.49 -21.27 8.75
C TYR A 321 -26.98 -21.58 8.57
N SER A 322 -27.27 -22.84 8.26
CA SER A 322 -28.62 -23.37 8.06
C SER A 322 -28.66 -24.82 8.53
N PRO A 323 -29.66 -25.25 9.33
CA PRO A 323 -29.80 -26.67 9.68
C PRO A 323 -29.89 -27.55 8.43
N ASP A 324 -29.28 -28.73 8.48
CA ASP A 324 -29.24 -29.65 7.34
C ASP A 324 -30.67 -29.98 6.86
N GLY A 325 -30.91 -29.81 5.56
CA GLY A 325 -32.23 -29.95 4.94
C GLY A 325 -33.19 -28.75 5.09
N MET A 326 -32.84 -27.71 5.85
CA MET A 326 -33.67 -26.50 6.05
C MET A 326 -33.10 -25.26 5.34
N TRP A 327 -32.77 -25.39 4.05
CA TRP A 327 -32.05 -24.38 3.27
C TRP A 327 -32.72 -23.00 3.17
N GLU A 328 -34.03 -22.90 3.44
CA GLU A 328 -34.80 -21.66 3.52
C GLU A 328 -34.62 -20.92 4.87
N THR A 329 -34.12 -21.62 5.89
CA THR A 329 -33.85 -21.06 7.23
C THR A 329 -32.37 -20.75 7.32
N VAL A 330 -32.05 -19.46 7.35
CA VAL A 330 -30.68 -18.96 7.34
C VAL A 330 -30.47 -18.01 8.51
N ASP A 331 -29.48 -18.32 9.34
CA ASP A 331 -29.07 -17.53 10.50
C ASP A 331 -27.56 -17.20 10.42
N LEU A 332 -27.10 -16.34 11.33
CA LEU A 332 -25.74 -15.82 11.36
C LEU A 332 -25.02 -16.20 12.66
N LEU A 333 -23.71 -16.43 12.59
CA LEU A 333 -22.90 -16.65 13.78
C LEU A 333 -22.99 -15.46 14.75
N SER A 334 -23.03 -14.22 14.24
CA SER A 334 -23.19 -13.04 15.11
C SER A 334 -24.51 -13.01 15.88
N THR A 335 -25.59 -13.61 15.36
CA THR A 335 -26.88 -13.67 16.08
C THR A 335 -26.87 -14.73 17.18
N LEU A 336 -26.05 -15.77 17.06
CA LEU A 336 -25.79 -16.74 18.13
C LEU A 336 -24.93 -16.17 19.27
N ALA A 337 -24.09 -15.19 18.95
CA ALA A 337 -23.20 -14.54 19.91
C ALA A 337 -23.89 -13.42 20.71
N ASN A 338 -24.91 -12.76 20.14
CA ASN A 338 -25.64 -11.66 20.77
C ASN A 338 -26.85 -12.15 21.56
N THR A 339 -26.66 -12.32 22.88
CA THR A 339 -27.75 -12.26 23.85
C THR A 339 -27.28 -11.38 25.01
N GLU A 340 -28.02 -10.32 25.32
CA GLU A 340 -27.75 -9.35 26.39
C GLU A 340 -27.70 -9.97 27.81
N THR A 341 -27.60 -11.29 27.93
CA THR A 341 -27.74 -12.08 29.15
C THR A 341 -26.62 -13.11 29.38
N ASN A 342 -25.54 -13.08 28.59
CA ASN A 342 -24.34 -13.93 28.79
C ASN A 342 -24.58 -15.45 28.75
N THR A 343 -25.62 -15.88 28.03
CA THR A 343 -25.87 -17.29 27.70
C THR A 343 -26.33 -17.40 26.25
N SER A 344 -25.40 -17.75 25.34
CA SER A 344 -25.78 -18.18 23.98
C SER A 344 -26.74 -19.36 24.08
N PRO A 345 -27.83 -19.41 23.30
CA PRO A 345 -28.75 -20.55 23.32
C PRO A 345 -28.10 -21.85 22.82
N ASP A 346 -26.94 -21.76 22.15
CA ASP A 346 -26.16 -22.91 21.67
C ASP A 346 -24.65 -22.60 21.58
N PRO A 347 -23.92 -22.65 22.70
CA PRO A 347 -22.48 -22.39 22.71
C PRO A 347 -21.68 -23.41 21.89
N ALA A 348 -22.15 -24.65 21.79
CA ALA A 348 -21.48 -25.70 21.02
C ALA A 348 -21.50 -25.39 19.52
N LEU A 349 -22.65 -24.96 18.98
CA LEU A 349 -22.75 -24.53 17.59
C LEU A 349 -21.94 -23.24 17.34
N ARG A 350 -22.04 -22.25 18.22
CA ARG A 350 -21.27 -21.00 18.13
C ARG A 350 -19.77 -21.29 18.03
N ASP A 351 -19.23 -22.11 18.94
CA ASP A 351 -17.80 -22.39 19.00
C ASP A 351 -17.35 -23.23 17.80
N ALA A 352 -18.18 -24.17 17.34
CA ALA A 352 -17.89 -24.95 16.13
C ALA A 352 -17.84 -24.08 14.86
N LEU A 353 -18.80 -23.16 14.69
CA LEU A 353 -18.83 -22.21 13.58
C LEU A 353 -17.63 -21.25 13.63
N ALA A 354 -17.36 -20.66 14.81
CA ALA A 354 -16.20 -19.80 14.99
C ALA A 354 -14.90 -20.56 14.68
N ASN A 355 -14.74 -21.75 15.23
CA ASN A 355 -13.53 -22.54 15.00
C ASN A 355 -13.35 -22.92 13.52
N GLN A 356 -14.43 -23.24 12.81
CA GLN A 356 -14.39 -23.49 11.36
C GLN A 356 -13.89 -22.26 10.59
N ALA A 357 -14.33 -21.05 10.96
CA ALA A 357 -13.87 -19.81 10.34
C ALA A 357 -12.37 -19.54 10.56
N TYR A 358 -11.84 -19.86 11.76
CA TYR A 358 -10.41 -19.71 12.09
C TYR A 358 -9.54 -20.81 11.46
N GLN A 359 -10.04 -22.05 11.39
CA GLN A 359 -9.31 -23.16 10.77
C GLN A 359 -9.01 -22.93 9.29
N ARG A 360 -9.90 -22.22 8.59
CA ARG A 360 -9.70 -21.78 7.20
C ARG A 360 -8.39 -20.99 7.01
N VAL A 361 -8.00 -20.20 8.00
CA VAL A 361 -6.80 -19.37 7.97
C VAL A 361 -5.61 -19.99 8.71
N GLY A 362 -5.70 -21.28 9.05
CA GLY A 362 -4.59 -22.05 9.64
C GLY A 362 -4.46 -21.95 11.15
N THR A 363 -5.47 -21.41 11.85
CA THR A 363 -5.45 -21.24 13.31
C THR A 363 -6.74 -21.77 13.97
N SER A 364 -6.89 -21.63 15.28
CA SER A 364 -8.08 -22.06 16.03
C SER A 364 -8.75 -20.89 16.73
N TYR A 365 -10.06 -20.98 16.92
CA TYR A 365 -10.76 -19.98 17.71
C TYR A 365 -10.44 -20.17 19.19
N HIS A 366 -9.96 -19.11 19.82
CA HIS A 366 -9.66 -19.05 21.25
C HIS A 366 -10.52 -17.99 21.92
N PRO A 367 -11.59 -18.36 22.64
CA PRO A 367 -12.53 -17.40 23.24
C PRO A 367 -11.91 -16.59 24.38
N ASP A 368 -10.77 -17.02 24.93
CA ASP A 368 -10.06 -16.34 26.01
C ASP A 368 -8.94 -15.41 25.50
N TRP A 369 -8.70 -15.36 24.19
CA TRP A 369 -7.68 -14.48 23.61
C TRP A 369 -8.27 -13.09 23.36
N ALA A 370 -7.58 -12.07 23.86
CA ALA A 370 -8.03 -10.69 23.81
C ALA A 370 -8.34 -10.19 22.39
N MET A 371 -7.53 -10.53 21.39
CA MET A 371 -7.78 -10.14 19.99
C MET A 371 -9.05 -10.78 19.43
N HIS A 372 -9.34 -12.04 19.80
CA HIS A 372 -10.56 -12.72 19.36
C HIS A 372 -11.80 -12.18 20.07
N GLN A 373 -11.70 -11.92 21.39
CA GLN A 373 -12.76 -11.26 22.16
C GLN A 373 -13.05 -9.86 21.62
N TYR A 374 -12.01 -9.09 21.33
CA TYR A 374 -12.13 -7.76 20.73
C TYR A 374 -12.81 -7.84 19.37
N ALA A 375 -12.39 -8.77 18.50
CA ALA A 375 -12.98 -8.93 17.17
C ALA A 375 -14.46 -9.32 17.24
N GLN A 376 -14.83 -10.24 18.13
CA GLN A 376 -16.21 -10.64 18.35
C GLN A 376 -17.06 -9.51 18.94
N GLY A 377 -16.58 -8.87 20.02
CA GLY A 377 -17.30 -7.80 20.71
C GLY A 377 -17.50 -6.55 19.87
N ASN A 378 -16.63 -6.30 18.89
CA ASN A 378 -16.74 -5.17 17.95
C ASN A 378 -17.30 -5.57 16.57
N GLY A 379 -17.74 -6.82 16.39
CA GLY A 379 -18.34 -7.29 15.14
C GLY A 379 -17.42 -7.12 13.92
N LEU A 380 -16.11 -7.39 14.07
CA LEU A 380 -15.12 -7.17 13.01
C LEU A 380 -15.22 -8.17 11.85
N GLY A 381 -16.04 -9.21 12.00
CA GLY A 381 -16.26 -10.25 11.00
C GLY A 381 -15.27 -11.41 11.12
N SER A 382 -15.06 -12.11 10.01
CA SER A 382 -14.22 -13.30 9.95
C SER A 382 -12.73 -12.93 9.93
N ALA A 383 -11.90 -13.72 10.60
CA ALA A 383 -10.45 -13.65 10.49
C ALA A 383 -10.02 -13.90 9.04
N LEU A 384 -9.18 -13.04 8.48
CA LEU A 384 -8.72 -13.11 7.09
C LEU A 384 -7.39 -13.85 6.95
N THR A 385 -6.54 -13.78 7.97
CA THR A 385 -5.32 -14.58 8.12
C THR A 385 -5.09 -14.94 9.58
N ASP A 386 -4.12 -15.81 9.86
CA ASP A 386 -3.55 -15.93 11.20
C ASP A 386 -2.83 -14.63 11.61
N GLN A 387 -2.59 -14.49 12.91
CA GLN A 387 -1.84 -13.37 13.47
C GLN A 387 -0.35 -13.45 13.09
N ALA A 388 0.31 -12.29 12.94
CA ALA A 388 1.75 -12.25 12.72
C ALA A 388 2.44 -11.17 13.57
N VAL A 389 3.71 -11.41 13.87
CA VAL A 389 4.58 -10.42 14.53
C VAL A 389 5.17 -9.48 13.48
N LEU A 390 5.06 -8.18 13.71
CA LEU A 390 5.64 -7.11 12.91
C LEU A 390 6.70 -6.37 13.74
N ASN A 391 7.85 -6.11 13.10
CA ASN A 391 8.91 -5.28 13.67
C ASN A 391 8.80 -3.87 13.08
N VAL A 392 8.54 -2.87 13.94
CA VAL A 392 8.44 -1.46 13.52
C VAL A 392 9.40 -0.63 14.38
N GLY A 393 10.51 -0.21 13.77
CA GLY A 393 11.60 0.44 14.50
C GLY A 393 12.20 -0.48 15.55
N THR A 394 12.07 -0.11 16.83
CA THR A 394 12.54 -0.90 17.99
C THR A 394 11.42 -1.64 18.71
N HIS A 395 10.19 -1.62 18.19
CA HIS A 395 9.02 -2.22 18.83
C HIS A 395 8.49 -3.38 18.00
N GLU A 396 7.97 -4.39 18.69
CA GLU A 396 7.29 -5.53 18.11
C GLU A 396 5.79 -5.40 18.36
N TYR A 397 5.00 -5.75 17.34
CA TYR A 397 3.54 -5.75 17.40
C TYR A 397 3.02 -7.09 16.90
N VAL A 398 1.85 -7.51 17.36
CA VAL A 398 1.08 -8.57 16.72
C VAL A 398 -0.12 -7.96 16.03
N ALA A 399 -0.36 -8.34 14.78
CA ALA A 399 -1.52 -7.89 14.04
C ALA A 399 -2.31 -9.06 13.46
N MET A 400 -3.61 -8.83 13.28
CA MET A 400 -4.54 -9.80 12.71
C MET A 400 -5.64 -9.07 11.91
N PRO A 401 -5.83 -9.38 10.62
CA PRO A 401 -6.86 -8.80 9.79
C PRO A 401 -8.19 -9.53 9.95
N PHE A 402 -9.27 -8.76 10.06
CA PHE A 402 -10.66 -9.19 10.04
C PHE A 402 -11.40 -8.44 8.94
N GLY A 403 -12.60 -8.89 8.55
CA GLY A 403 -13.39 -8.28 7.47
C GLY A 403 -13.52 -6.76 7.55
N ARG A 404 -13.69 -6.19 8.74
CA ARG A 404 -13.84 -4.72 8.90
C ARG A 404 -12.53 -3.97 9.15
N ALA A 405 -11.53 -4.59 9.76
CA ALA A 405 -10.35 -3.89 10.23
C ALA A 405 -9.15 -4.82 10.44
N VAL A 406 -7.96 -4.25 10.37
CA VAL A 406 -6.77 -4.85 10.98
C VAL A 406 -6.73 -4.41 12.44
N ILE A 407 -6.64 -5.36 13.36
CA ILE A 407 -6.34 -5.08 14.76
C ILE A 407 -4.90 -5.41 15.08
N TYR A 408 -4.33 -4.71 16.05
CA TYR A 408 -2.97 -4.92 16.50
C TYR A 408 -2.80 -4.69 18.00
N SER A 409 -1.74 -5.25 18.55
CA SER A 409 -1.37 -5.14 19.97
C SER A 409 0.16 -5.09 20.09
N PRO A 410 0.74 -4.32 21.02
CA PRO A 410 2.17 -4.42 21.33
C PRO A 410 2.52 -5.85 21.74
N PHE A 411 3.61 -6.40 21.19
CA PHE A 411 4.01 -7.77 21.51
C PHE A 411 4.28 -7.92 23.01
N GLY A 412 3.62 -8.90 23.63
CA GLY A 412 3.71 -9.13 25.08
C GLY A 412 2.66 -8.38 25.92
N ASP A 413 1.94 -7.40 25.36
CA ASP A 413 0.85 -6.68 26.03
C ASP A 413 -0.52 -6.99 25.42
N TRP A 414 -0.85 -8.27 25.43
CA TRP A 414 -2.01 -8.83 24.76
C TRP A 414 -3.35 -8.28 25.24
N GLY A 415 -3.40 -7.60 26.39
CA GLY A 415 -4.62 -6.99 26.92
C GLY A 415 -5.02 -5.69 26.21
N ILE A 416 -4.12 -5.11 25.43
CA ILE A 416 -4.34 -3.85 24.71
C ILE A 416 -4.49 -4.14 23.22
N VAL A 417 -5.72 -4.00 22.71
CA VAL A 417 -6.04 -4.22 21.30
C VAL A 417 -6.52 -2.91 20.68
N HIS A 418 -5.83 -2.50 19.63
CA HIS A 418 -6.11 -1.30 18.84
C HIS A 418 -6.56 -1.68 17.44
N ARG A 419 -7.24 -0.76 16.76
CA ARG A 419 -7.53 -0.89 15.33
C ARG A 419 -6.59 -0.02 14.52
N LEU A 420 -6.15 -0.53 13.37
CA LEU A 420 -5.37 0.22 12.41
C LEU A 420 -6.06 1.54 12.02
N ASP A 421 -7.39 1.56 11.95
CA ASP A 421 -8.10 2.78 11.53
C ASP A 421 -8.07 3.93 12.55
N GLU A 422 -7.79 3.64 13.83
CA GLU A 422 -7.59 4.64 14.88
C GLU A 422 -6.32 5.49 14.61
N LEU A 423 -5.33 4.92 13.91
CA LEU A 423 -4.10 5.64 13.52
C LEU A 423 -4.36 6.69 12.44
N PHE A 424 -5.45 6.60 11.66
CA PHE A 424 -5.83 7.67 10.73
C PHE A 424 -6.50 8.84 11.46
N GLU A 425 -7.28 8.57 12.51
CA GLU A 425 -8.02 9.58 13.27
C GLU A 425 -7.09 10.45 14.14
N ALA A 426 -6.10 9.81 14.79
CA ALA A 426 -5.08 10.50 15.57
C ALA A 426 -4.28 11.52 14.73
N MET A 427 -4.06 11.21 13.45
CA MET A 427 -3.35 12.11 12.53
C MET A 427 -4.19 13.32 12.13
N VAL A 428 -5.50 13.18 11.92
CA VAL A 428 -6.39 14.31 11.61
C VAL A 428 -6.47 15.28 12.81
N SER A 429 -6.51 14.75 14.03
CA SER A 429 -6.51 15.58 15.25
C SER A 429 -5.19 16.33 15.46
N ALA A 430 -4.05 15.74 15.12
CA ALA A 430 -2.74 16.39 15.23
C ALA A 430 -2.53 17.59 14.28
N PHE A 431 -3.30 17.68 13.19
CA PHE A 431 -3.28 18.81 12.25
C PHE A 431 -4.45 19.80 12.46
N GLY A 432 -5.29 19.57 13.47
CA GLY A 432 -6.57 20.27 13.67
C GLY A 432 -6.62 21.24 14.86
N THR A 433 -5.72 22.22 14.95
CA THR A 433 -5.98 23.50 15.65
C THR A 433 -5.24 24.63 14.94
N GLY A 434 -5.81 25.13 13.84
CA GLY A 434 -5.22 26.24 13.10
C GLY A 434 -6.07 26.64 11.92
N HIS A 435 -7.21 27.28 12.20
CA HIS A 435 -7.78 28.44 11.49
C HIS A 435 -9.26 28.59 11.85
N ALA A 436 -9.52 29.54 12.76
CA ALA A 436 -10.65 30.45 12.69
C ALA A 436 -10.08 31.85 12.41
#